data_AF-A0A377BYT5-F1
#
_entry.id   AF-A0A377BYT5-F1
#
_cell.length_a   1.000
_cell.length_b   1.000
_cell.length_c   1.000
_cell.angle_alpha   90.00
_cell.angle_beta   90.00
_cell.angle_gamma   90.00
#
_symmetry.space_group_name_H-M   'P 1'
#
loop_
_entity.id
_entity.type
_entity.pdbx_description
1 polymer ?
#
loop_
_entity_poly.entity_id
_entity_poly.type
_entity_poly.pdbx_seq_one_letter_code
_entity_poly.pdbx_strand_id
1 'polypeptide(L)'
;MKRPLEVVYSPTFSALASRALRMMLLGIAVTFREPLTMQHERLAKAVSMTDFLMLALPCHAQVNAEKLKQDGIGACLLKPLTPTRLLPALTEFCHHKQNTLLPVTDESKLAMTVMAVDDNPLT
;
A
#
# COMPACT_ATOMS: atom_id res chain seq x y z
N MET A 1 -19.79 -16.40 6.95
CA MET A 1 -20.09 -15.06 7.48
C MET A 1 -19.11 -14.05 6.88
N LYS A 2 -19.52 -13.15 5.99
CA LYS A 2 -18.69 -12.00 5.58
C LYS A 2 -18.87 -10.92 6.64
N ARG A 3 -17.82 -10.60 7.41
CA ARG A 3 -17.88 -9.41 8.28
C ARG A 3 -17.92 -8.17 7.38
N PRO A 4 -18.82 -7.20 7.61
CA PRO A 4 -18.84 -5.96 6.85
C PRO A 4 -17.51 -5.21 7.02
N LEU A 5 -17.03 -4.59 5.95
CA LEU A 5 -15.84 -3.73 6.00
C LEU A 5 -16.25 -2.38 6.61
N GLU A 6 -15.72 -2.08 7.78
CA GLU A 6 -15.91 -0.78 8.43
C GLU A 6 -14.83 0.18 7.94
N VAL A 7 -15.26 1.30 7.36
CA VAL A 7 -14.35 2.34 6.85
C VAL A 7 -14.38 3.51 7.82
N VAL A 8 -13.24 3.79 8.44
CA VAL A 8 -13.06 4.93 9.35
C VAL A 8 -12.19 5.97 8.66
N TYR A 9 -12.71 7.19 8.52
CA TYR A 9 -11.95 8.32 8.00
C TYR A 9 -11.53 9.23 9.16
N SER A 10 -10.26 9.65 9.16
CA SER A 10 -9.75 10.64 10.08
C SER A 10 -8.80 11.60 9.35
N PRO A 11 -8.93 12.93 9.55
CA PRO A 11 -8.01 13.91 8.98
C PRO A 11 -6.65 13.95 9.71
N THR A 12 -6.59 13.49 10.96
CA THR A 12 -5.38 13.48 11.79
C THR A 12 -5.05 12.07 12.29
N PHE A 13 -3.75 11.78 12.39
CA PHE A 13 -3.29 10.48 12.87
C PHE A 13 -3.68 10.22 14.34
N SER A 14 -3.74 11.28 15.17
CA SER A 14 -4.10 11.17 16.59
C SER A 14 -5.58 10.85 16.86
N ALA A 15 -6.46 11.12 15.89
CA ALA A 15 -7.88 10.80 16.00
C ALA A 15 -8.21 9.36 15.55
N LEU A 16 -7.24 8.62 15.04
CA LEU A 16 -7.40 7.19 14.79
C LEU A 16 -7.40 6.43 16.11
N ALA A 17 -8.38 5.54 16.29
CA ALA A 17 -8.43 4.67 17.46
C ALA A 17 -7.12 3.89 17.60
N SER A 18 -6.63 3.69 18.82
CA SER A 18 -5.43 2.90 19.14
C SER A 18 -5.60 1.40 18.90
N ARG A 19 -6.57 1.00 18.08
CA ARG A 19 -6.88 -0.38 17.75
C ARG A 19 -6.11 -0.77 16.50
N ALA A 20 -5.55 -1.98 16.50
CA ALA A 20 -4.91 -2.55 15.32
C ALA A 20 -5.93 -2.62 14.16
N LEU A 21 -5.67 -1.85 13.09
CA LEU A 21 -6.43 -1.89 11.85
C LEU A 21 -5.87 -3.00 10.96
N ARG A 22 -6.73 -3.63 10.15
CA ARG A 22 -6.26 -4.63 9.17
C ARG A 22 -5.55 -3.98 7.99
N MET A 23 -5.96 -2.76 7.65
CA MET A 23 -5.44 -1.99 6.53
C MET A 23 -5.65 -0.51 6.84
N MET A 24 -4.69 0.32 6.46
CA MET A 24 -4.79 1.77 6.56
C MET A 24 -4.30 2.42 5.27
N LEU A 25 -5.03 3.41 4.78
CA LEU A 25 -4.63 4.24 3.65
C LEU A 25 -4.27 5.63 4.16
N LEU A 26 -2.98 5.98 4.09
CA LEU A 26 -2.46 7.26 4.56
C LEU A 26 -2.20 8.20 3.38
N GLY A 27 -2.88 9.34 3.37
CA GLY A 27 -2.71 10.37 2.34
C GLY A 27 -1.61 11.38 2.67
N ILE A 28 -0.62 11.50 1.79
CA ILE A 28 0.42 12.53 1.88
C ILE A 28 -0.03 13.78 1.12
N ALA A 29 0.03 14.96 1.76
CA ALA A 29 -0.40 16.22 1.16
C ALA A 29 0.35 16.52 -0.16
N VAL A 30 -0.34 17.08 -1.16
CA VAL A 30 0.25 17.40 -2.47
C VAL A 30 1.28 18.53 -2.37
N THR A 31 1.12 19.41 -1.38
CA THR A 31 2.07 20.47 -1.04
C THR A 31 3.37 19.95 -0.42
N PHE A 32 3.44 18.67 -0.07
CA PHE A 32 4.61 18.07 0.54
C PHE A 32 5.67 17.79 -0.53
N ARG A 33 6.73 18.60 -0.54
CA ARG A 33 7.90 18.46 -1.45
C ARG A 33 9.15 17.93 -0.75
N GLU A 34 9.10 17.77 0.57
CA GLU A 34 10.21 17.25 1.36
C GLU A 34 10.27 15.73 1.26
N PRO A 35 11.46 15.13 1.44
CA PRO A 35 11.59 13.68 1.46
C PRO A 35 10.78 13.08 2.63
N LEU A 36 10.10 11.96 2.38
CA LEU A 36 9.33 11.21 3.39
C LEU A 36 10.16 10.76 4.59
N THR A 37 11.48 10.93 4.56
CA THR A 37 12.39 10.63 5.68
C THR A 37 12.01 11.37 6.97
N MET A 38 11.41 12.56 6.89
CA MET A 38 10.92 13.29 8.08
C MET A 38 9.63 12.69 8.68
N GLN A 39 8.94 11.81 7.95
CA GLN A 39 7.70 11.15 8.39
C GLN A 39 7.97 9.73 8.91
N HIS A 40 9.24 9.30 9.02
CA HIS A 40 9.58 7.92 9.35
C HIS A 40 9.02 7.49 10.73
N GLU A 41 8.98 8.38 11.73
CA GLU A 41 8.36 8.07 13.03
C GLU A 41 6.83 7.87 12.91
N ARG A 42 6.15 8.72 12.14
CA ARG A 42 4.71 8.60 11.89
C ARG A 42 4.40 7.34 11.10
N LEU A 43 5.27 6.99 10.16
CA LEU A 43 5.15 5.79 9.36
C LEU A 43 5.37 4.53 10.21
N ALA A 44 6.42 4.50 11.03
CA ALA A 44 6.66 3.40 11.96
C ALA A 44 5.49 3.22 12.93
N LYS A 45 4.90 4.32 13.41
CA LYS A 45 3.68 4.28 14.23
C LYS A 45 2.46 3.81 13.43
N ALA A 46 2.34 4.22 12.18
CA ALA A 46 1.27 3.78 11.29
C ALA A 46 1.34 2.26 11.06
N VAL A 47 2.54 1.76 10.76
CA VAL A 47 2.84 0.33 10.56
C VAL A 47 2.64 -0.46 11.84
N SER A 48 2.99 0.07 13.01
CA SER A 48 2.70 -0.64 14.27
C SER A 48 1.21 -0.69 14.63
N MET A 49 0.41 0.23 14.10
CA MET A 49 -1.04 0.28 14.28
C MET A 49 -1.83 -0.50 13.22
N THR A 50 -1.20 -1.00 12.14
CA THR A 50 -1.90 -1.67 11.04
C THR A 50 -1.14 -2.89 10.52
N ASP A 51 -1.84 -3.95 10.14
CA ASP A 51 -1.18 -5.10 9.47
C ASP A 51 -0.67 -4.73 8.07
N PHE A 52 -1.32 -3.75 7.42
CA PHE A 52 -0.99 -3.33 6.06
C PHE A 52 -1.20 -1.84 5.88
N LEU A 53 -0.17 -1.16 5.40
CA LEU A 53 -0.18 0.28 5.18
C LEU A 53 -0.08 0.57 3.68
N MET A 54 -1.02 1.37 3.18
CA MET A 54 -0.98 1.94 1.85
C MET A 54 -0.70 3.43 1.94
N LEU A 55 0.22 3.93 1.12
CA LEU A 55 0.50 5.36 1.01
C LEU A 55 -0.14 5.93 -0.25
N ALA A 56 -0.80 7.09 -0.13
CA ALA A 56 -1.25 7.87 -1.25
C ALA A 56 -0.36 9.11 -1.42
N LEU A 57 0.54 9.03 -2.39
CA LEU A 57 1.61 9.99 -2.64
C LEU A 57 1.22 10.97 -3.77
N PRO A 58 1.67 12.22 -3.73
CA PRO A 58 1.55 13.09 -4.91
C PRO A 58 2.36 12.54 -6.10
N CYS A 59 1.90 12.80 -7.34
CA CYS A 59 2.59 12.37 -8.57
C CYS A 59 4.08 12.76 -8.63
N HIS A 60 4.44 13.89 -8.01
CA HIS A 60 5.81 14.42 -8.02
C HIS A 60 6.58 14.10 -6.73
N ALA A 61 6.07 13.21 -5.87
CA ALA A 61 6.78 12.79 -4.68
C ALA A 61 8.04 12.00 -5.06
N GLN A 62 9.21 12.48 -4.64
CA GLN A 62 10.44 11.71 -4.73
C GLN A 62 10.53 10.76 -3.53
N VAL A 63 10.06 9.53 -3.73
CA VAL A 63 10.10 8.49 -2.70
C VAL A 63 10.91 7.30 -3.18
N ASN A 64 11.60 6.64 -2.26
CA ASN A 64 12.28 5.40 -2.57
C ASN A 64 11.34 4.23 -2.25
N ALA A 65 10.79 3.60 -3.29
CA ALA A 65 9.87 2.47 -3.15
C ALA A 65 10.48 1.31 -2.34
N GLU A 66 11.79 1.05 -2.49
CA GLU A 66 12.49 -0.01 -1.75
C GLU A 66 12.55 0.31 -0.25
N LYS A 67 12.87 1.55 0.11
CA LYS A 67 12.84 1.98 1.52
C LYS A 67 11.44 1.89 2.10
N LEU A 68 10.43 2.30 1.34
CA LEU A 68 9.05 2.21 1.80
C LEU A 68 8.62 0.76 2.06
N LYS A 69 9.02 -0.15 1.19
CA LYS A 69 8.78 -1.59 1.37
C LYS A 69 9.53 -2.16 2.58
N GLN A 70 10.78 -1.72 2.81
CA GLN A 70 11.55 -2.07 4.02
C GLN A 70 10.92 -1.52 5.30
N ASP A 71 10.31 -0.34 5.23
CA ASP A 71 9.61 0.30 6.34
C ASP A 71 8.27 -0.38 6.66
N GLY A 72 7.88 -1.44 5.93
CA GLY A 72 6.64 -2.19 6.16
C GLY A 72 5.42 -1.61 5.43
N ILE A 73 5.62 -0.76 4.42
CA ILE A 73 4.53 -0.28 3.57
C ILE A 73 4.22 -1.34 2.51
N GLY A 74 2.94 -1.70 2.43
CA GLY A 74 2.45 -2.72 1.50
C GLY A 74 2.26 -2.21 0.08
N ALA A 75 1.80 -0.97 -0.10
CA ALA A 75 1.65 -0.38 -1.43
C ALA A 75 1.72 1.15 -1.43
N CYS A 76 2.10 1.71 -2.57
CA CYS A 76 2.10 3.15 -2.81
C CYS A 76 1.25 3.49 -4.04
N LEU A 77 0.26 4.35 -3.85
CA LEU A 77 -0.63 4.88 -4.89
C LEU A 77 -0.27 6.33 -5.18
N LEU A 78 -0.24 6.69 -6.47
CA LEU A 78 -0.05 8.08 -6.88
C LEU A 78 -1.41 8.79 -6.95
N LYS A 79 -1.44 10.06 -6.56
CA LYS A 79 -2.62 10.93 -6.67
C LYS A 79 -2.74 11.46 -8.10
N PRO A 80 -3.94 11.52 -8.70
CA PRO A 80 -5.24 11.33 -8.07
C PRO A 80 -5.55 9.85 -7.78
N LEU A 81 -6.13 9.58 -6.61
CA LEU A 81 -6.58 8.24 -6.24
C LEU A 81 -7.84 7.89 -7.04
N THR A 82 -7.65 7.33 -8.23
CA THR A 82 -8.76 6.84 -9.05
C THR A 82 -9.14 5.43 -8.65
N PRO A 83 -10.42 5.02 -8.83
CA PRO A 83 -10.84 3.63 -8.61
C PRO A 83 -10.00 2.63 -9.39
N THR A 84 -9.55 2.99 -10.59
CA THR A 84 -8.69 2.16 -11.45
C THR A 84 -7.33 1.84 -10.85
N ARG A 85 -6.81 2.68 -9.93
CA ARG A 85 -5.55 2.43 -9.21
C ARG A 85 -5.77 1.85 -7.83
N LEU A 86 -6.87 2.22 -7.18
CA LEU A 86 -7.18 1.80 -5.81
C LEU A 86 -7.73 0.37 -5.76
N LEU A 87 -8.62 -0.02 -6.68
CA LEU A 87 -9.21 -1.35 -6.70
C LEU A 87 -8.17 -2.46 -6.87
N PRO A 88 -7.20 -2.38 -7.82
CA PRO A 88 -6.16 -3.40 -7.93
C PRO A 88 -5.33 -3.56 -6.66
N ALA A 89 -4.96 -2.45 -6.03
CA ALA A 89 -4.15 -2.49 -4.80
C ALA A 89 -4.92 -3.04 -3.59
N LEU A 90 -6.24 -2.80 -3.52
CA LEU A 90 -7.11 -3.45 -2.54
C LEU A 90 -7.26 -4.96 -2.82
N THR A 91 -7.39 -5.35 -4.07
CA THR A 91 -7.45 -6.77 -4.48
C THR A 91 -6.16 -7.49 -4.10
N GLU A 92 -5.01 -6.86 -4.33
CA GLU A 92 -3.70 -7.39 -3.95
C GLU A 92 -3.59 -7.56 -2.44
N PHE A 93 -4.05 -6.59 -1.63
CA PHE A 93 -4.12 -6.73 -0.18
C PHE A 93 -5.00 -7.92 0.26
N CYS A 94 -6.18 -8.07 -0.34
CA CYS A 94 -7.07 -9.19 -0.06
C CYS A 94 -6.41 -10.53 -0.39
N HIS A 95 -5.76 -10.64 -1.55
CA HIS A 95 -4.99 -11.83 -1.94
C HIS A 95 -3.85 -12.11 -0.97
N HIS A 96 -3.08 -11.09 -0.58
CA HIS A 96 -1.97 -11.26 0.35
C HIS A 96 -2.44 -11.83 1.69
N LYS A 97 -3.52 -11.28 2.27
CA LYS A 97 -4.11 -11.81 3.51
C LYS A 97 -4.71 -13.20 3.35
N GLN A 98 -5.26 -13.51 2.18
CA GLN A 98 -5.83 -14.83 1.91
C GLN A 98 -4.72 -15.88 1.81
N ASN A 99 -3.58 -15.54 1.21
CA ASN A 99 -2.38 -16.38 1.22
C ASN A 99 -1.76 -16.51 2.62
N THR A 100 -1.81 -15.50 3.49
CA THR A 100 -1.29 -15.64 4.87
C THR A 100 -2.16 -16.54 5.75
N LEU A 101 -3.46 -16.69 5.42
CA LEU A 101 -4.40 -17.55 6.16
C LEU A 101 -4.42 -19.00 5.68
N LEU A 102 -3.88 -19.28 4.49
CA LEU A 102 -3.73 -20.62 3.98
C LEU A 102 -2.33 -21.11 4.39
N PRO A 103 -2.19 -22.24 5.11
CA PRO A 103 -0.87 -22.81 5.33
C PRO A 103 -0.26 -23.10 3.96
N VAL A 104 0.92 -22.51 3.72
CA VAL A 104 1.78 -22.72 2.55
C VAL A 104 1.73 -24.19 2.17
N THR A 105 0.99 -24.49 1.12
CA THR A 105 1.12 -25.76 0.42
C THR A 105 1.76 -25.39 -0.90
N ASP A 106 3.03 -25.74 -0.98
CA ASP A 106 3.84 -25.83 -2.18
C ASP A 106 4.25 -24.50 -2.85
N GLU A 107 5.43 -24.02 -2.43
CA GLU A 107 6.30 -23.15 -3.21
C GLU A 107 6.82 -23.90 -4.45
N SER A 108 5.94 -24.34 -5.34
CA SER A 108 6.32 -24.59 -6.73
C SER A 108 6.42 -23.21 -7.38
N LYS A 109 7.56 -22.57 -7.13
CA LYS A 109 8.03 -21.34 -7.79
C LYS A 109 8.11 -21.61 -9.29
N LEU A 110 6.96 -21.58 -9.96
CA LEU A 110 6.87 -21.68 -11.41
C LEU A 110 7.63 -20.47 -11.93
N ALA A 111 8.76 -20.71 -12.58
CA ALA A 111 9.53 -19.68 -13.26
C ALA A 111 8.64 -19.10 -14.36
N MET A 112 7.88 -18.08 -14.01
CA MET A 112 6.97 -17.40 -14.93
C MET A 112 7.84 -16.52 -15.81
N THR A 113 8.05 -16.96 -17.05
CA THR A 113 8.65 -16.12 -18.09
C THR A 113 7.61 -15.10 -18.52
N VAL A 114 7.77 -13.88 -18.02
CA VAL A 114 7.01 -12.72 -18.48
C VAL A 114 7.44 -12.43 -19.93
N MET A 115 6.57 -12.71 -20.90
CA MET A 115 6.71 -12.10 -22.23
C MET A 115 6.12 -10.69 -22.14
N ALA A 116 6.98 -9.67 -22.19
CA ALA A 116 6.53 -8.34 -22.55
C ALA A 116 6.19 -8.37 -24.05
N VAL A 117 4.91 -8.44 -24.38
CA VAL A 117 4.45 -8.22 -25.75
C VAL A 117 4.40 -6.71 -25.95
N ASP A 118 5.54 -6.13 -26.34
CA ASP A 118 5.66 -4.72 -26.66
C ASP A 118 5.52 -4.54 -28.18
N ASP A 119 4.31 -4.24 -28.65
CA ASP A 119 4.08 -3.65 -29.96
C ASP A 119 4.41 -2.14 -29.90
N ASN A 120 5.63 -1.78 -29.51
CA ASN A 120 6.10 -0.41 -29.54
C ASN A 120 7.11 -0.25 -30.69
N PRO A 121 6.64 0.10 -31.91
CA PRO A 121 7.56 0.53 -32.94
C PRO A 121 8.18 1.84 -32.48
N LEU A 122 9.38 1.77 -31.90
CA LEU A 122 10.24 2.93 -31.67
C LEU A 122 10.56 3.53 -33.06
N THR A 123 9.74 4.49 -33.49
CA THR A 123 10.04 5.40 -34.61
C THR A 123 10.92 6.53 -34.16
#